data_AF-A0A1S0U826-F1
#
_entry.id   AF-A0A1S0U826-F1
#
_cell.length_a   1.000
_cell.length_b   1.000
_cell.length_c   1.000
_cell.angle_alpha   90.00
_cell.angle_beta   90.00
_cell.angle_gamma   90.00
#
_symmetry.space_group_name_H-M   'P 1'
#
loop_
_entity.id
_entity.type
_entity.pdbx_description
1 polymer ?
#
loop_
_entity_poly.entity_id
_entity_poly.type
_entity_poly.pdbx_seq_one_letter_code
_entity_poly.pdbx_strand_id
1 'polypeptide(L)'
;MTGRLTGLTRAQEVTENMNKNRQIPMYAAPESIHLEAEPLPQDMFAMGVVLYRCLIGRMPKRKPNGTIDYHGIKSSIIIPIDPKMWHTTQLLMSERLDMRLTAGQLLHTDWIETAATTAITQILSWNN
;
A
#
# COMPACT_ATOMS: atom_id res chain seq x y z
N MET A 1 -1.79 -21.05 -0.11
CA MET A 1 -0.56 -20.23 -0.11
C MET A 1 -0.46 -19.57 1.24
N THR A 2 0.65 -19.71 1.97
CA THR A 2 0.82 -19.09 3.29
C THR A 2 1.68 -17.84 3.15
N GLY A 3 1.09 -16.65 3.26
CA GLY A 3 1.85 -15.40 3.33
C GLY A 3 2.57 -15.30 4.66
N ARG A 4 3.82 -14.83 4.66
CA ARG A 4 4.59 -14.57 5.88
C ARG A 4 5.09 -13.13 5.86
N LEU A 5 4.78 -12.38 6.91
CA LEU A 5 5.40 -11.08 7.15
C LEU A 5 6.77 -11.30 7.80
N THR A 6 7.79 -10.63 7.28
CA THR A 6 9.17 -10.68 7.81
C THR A 6 9.75 -9.28 7.90
N GLY A 7 10.96 -9.11 8.45
CA GLY A 7 11.62 -7.80 8.54
C GLY A 7 11.13 -6.92 9.70
N LEU A 8 10.78 -7.54 10.83
CA LEU A 8 10.22 -6.85 12.01
C LEU A 8 11.23 -6.05 12.84
N THR A 9 12.47 -5.85 12.37
CA THR A 9 13.53 -5.15 13.13
C THR A 9 13.21 -3.67 13.39
N ARG A 10 12.31 -3.09 12.60
CA ARG A 10 11.82 -1.71 12.76
C ARG A 10 10.41 -1.62 13.33
N ALA A 11 9.76 -2.77 13.61
CA ALA A 11 8.46 -2.78 14.26
C ALA A 11 8.60 -2.25 15.70
N GLN A 12 7.61 -1.50 16.15
CA GLN A 12 7.58 -0.92 17.47
C GLN A 12 6.16 -0.88 18.01
N GLU A 13 6.02 -1.03 19.32
CA GLU A 13 4.75 -0.81 20.02
C GLU A 13 4.36 0.67 19.95
N VAL A 14 3.11 0.93 19.58
CA VAL A 14 2.55 2.28 19.48
C VAL A 14 2.36 2.84 20.90
N THR A 15 3.29 3.69 21.32
CA THR A 15 3.34 4.35 22.62
C THR A 15 3.67 5.83 22.42
N GLU A 16 3.39 6.68 23.41
CA GLU A 16 3.64 8.13 23.33
C GLU A 16 5.12 8.48 23.04
N ASN A 17 6.05 7.66 23.52
CA ASN A 17 7.51 7.86 23.37
C ASN A 17 8.11 7.11 22.16
N MET A 18 7.28 6.74 21.19
CA MET A 18 7.75 6.01 20.02
C MET A 18 8.72 6.84 19.15
N ASN A 19 9.70 6.17 18.54
CA ASN A 19 10.62 6.79 17.60
C ASN A 19 9.90 7.00 16.25
N LYS A 20 9.63 8.25 15.90
CA LYS A 20 8.51 8.62 15.03
C LYS A 20 8.68 8.32 13.54
N ASN A 21 9.90 8.15 13.04
CA ASN A 21 10.09 7.78 11.64
C ASN A 21 11.21 6.75 11.45
N ARG A 22 10.79 5.50 11.25
CA ARG A 22 11.66 4.39 10.86
C ARG A 22 11.30 3.85 9.47
N GLN A 23 10.49 4.56 8.70
CA GLN A 23 10.01 4.07 7.42
C GLN A 23 11.12 4.10 6.37
N ILE A 24 11.01 3.20 5.39
CA ILE A 24 11.85 3.27 4.19
C ILE A 24 11.32 4.42 3.34
N PRO A 25 12.14 5.40 2.89
CA PRO A 25 11.66 6.63 2.24
C PRO A 25 10.69 6.39 1.08
N MET A 26 10.89 5.33 0.30
CA MET A 26 10.04 5.00 -0.85
C MET A 26 8.65 4.49 -0.48
N TYR A 27 8.47 3.99 0.75
CA TYR A 27 7.20 3.49 1.29
C TYR A 27 6.59 4.43 2.33
N ALA A 28 7.33 5.48 2.71
CA ALA A 28 6.94 6.36 3.80
C ALA A 28 5.68 7.17 3.44
N ALA A 29 4.76 7.31 4.39
CA ALA A 29 3.58 8.15 4.21
C ALA A 29 3.98 9.64 4.18
N PRO A 30 3.28 10.52 3.44
CA PRO A 30 3.66 11.93 3.35
C PRO A 30 3.69 12.62 4.72
N GLU A 31 2.77 12.25 5.61
CA GLU A 31 2.71 12.80 6.96
C GLU A 31 3.91 12.42 7.84
N SER A 32 4.66 11.35 7.50
CA SER A 32 5.81 10.88 8.30
C SER A 32 6.97 11.88 8.38
N ILE A 33 6.95 12.94 7.56
CA ILE A 33 7.90 14.06 7.61
C ILE A 33 7.66 14.89 8.89
N HIS A 34 6.43 14.90 9.41
CA HIS A 34 6.08 15.65 10.61
C HIS A 34 6.42 14.85 11.87
N LEU A 35 7.14 15.49 12.79
CA LEU A 35 7.50 14.92 14.09
C LEU A 35 6.29 14.72 15.01
N GLU A 36 5.07 15.04 14.62
CA GLU A 36 3.85 14.82 15.43
C GLU A 36 2.86 13.90 14.73
N ALA A 37 3.23 13.32 13.58
CA ALA A 37 2.33 12.45 12.85
C ALA A 37 2.01 11.18 13.64
N GLU A 38 0.72 10.85 13.65
CA GLU A 38 0.24 9.58 14.20
C GLU A 38 0.91 8.41 13.46
N PRO A 39 1.36 7.36 14.17
CA PRO A 39 2.03 6.23 13.54
C PRO A 39 1.09 5.38 12.68
N LEU A 40 -0.15 5.25 13.13
CA LEU A 40 -1.24 4.74 12.33
C LEU A 40 -1.92 5.96 11.69
N PRO A 41 -2.16 5.98 10.36
CA PRO A 41 -2.27 4.83 9.45
C PRO A 41 -1.11 4.73 8.44
N GLN A 42 0.14 4.97 8.84
CA GLN A 42 1.27 5.03 7.91
C GLN A 42 1.58 3.67 7.26
N ASP A 43 1.38 2.55 7.97
CA ASP A 43 1.54 1.20 7.40
C ASP A 43 0.53 0.91 6.29
N MET A 44 -0.69 1.46 6.39
CA MET A 44 -1.69 1.33 5.33
C MET A 44 -1.29 2.09 4.07
N PHE A 45 -0.60 3.21 4.21
CA PHE A 45 0.00 3.90 3.07
C PHE A 45 1.08 3.04 2.40
N ALA A 46 1.98 2.44 3.20
CA ALA A 46 2.99 1.52 2.69
C ALA A 46 2.38 0.32 1.97
N MET A 47 1.27 -0.23 2.48
CA MET A 47 0.48 -1.27 1.80
C MET A 47 -0.08 -0.80 0.47
N GLY A 48 -0.56 0.44 0.38
CA GLY A 48 -0.97 1.06 -0.88
C GLY A 48 0.17 1.13 -1.91
N VAL A 49 1.38 1.49 -1.46
CA VAL A 49 2.59 1.51 -2.33
C VAL A 49 2.95 0.09 -2.81
N VAL A 50 2.81 -0.93 -1.95
CA VAL A 50 3.01 -2.34 -2.34
C VAL A 50 1.99 -2.74 -3.40
N LEU A 51 0.70 -2.47 -3.17
CA LEU A 51 -0.37 -2.82 -4.12
C LEU A 51 -0.20 -2.09 -5.45
N TYR A 52 0.16 -0.80 -5.43
CA TYR A 52 0.53 -0.05 -6.64
C TYR A 52 1.63 -0.76 -7.41
N ARG A 53 2.71 -1.17 -6.73
CA ARG A 53 3.82 -1.85 -7.39
C ARG A 53 3.39 -3.19 -7.98
N CYS A 54 2.49 -3.92 -7.34
CA CYS A 54 1.92 -5.16 -7.88
C CYS A 54 1.10 -4.91 -9.16
N LEU A 55 0.30 -3.84 -9.20
CA LEU A 55 -0.57 -3.51 -10.35
C LEU A 55 0.19 -2.87 -11.52
N ILE A 56 1.18 -2.03 -11.23
CA ILE A 56 1.87 -1.19 -12.23
C ILE A 56 3.24 -1.77 -12.61
N GLY A 57 3.84 -2.59 -11.75
CA GLY A 57 5.19 -3.12 -11.92
C GLY A 57 6.31 -2.10 -11.65
N ARG A 58 5.97 -0.89 -11.19
CA ARG A 58 6.92 0.20 -10.88
C ARG A 58 6.56 0.85 -9.55
N MET A 59 7.52 1.56 -8.95
CA MET A 59 7.24 2.40 -7.79
C MET A 59 6.46 3.65 -8.21
N PRO A 60 5.55 4.15 -7.36
CA PRO A 60 4.82 5.38 -7.67
C PRO A 60 5.78 6.57 -7.66
N LYS A 61 5.55 7.51 -8.57
CA LYS A 61 6.24 8.80 -8.54
C LYS A 61 5.73 9.63 -7.36
N ARG A 62 6.59 10.46 -6.80
CA ARG A 62 6.27 11.35 -5.69
C ARG A 62 6.43 12.80 -6.09
N LYS A 63 5.51 13.63 -5.59
CA LYS A 63 5.61 15.09 -5.63
C LYS A 63 6.62 15.58 -4.57
N PRO A 64 7.08 16.84 -4.63
CA PRO A 64 8.00 17.40 -3.64
C PRO A 64 7.50 17.35 -2.20
N ASN A 65 6.17 17.37 -1.99
CA ASN A 65 5.53 17.24 -0.68
C ASN A 65 5.40 15.77 -0.21
N GLY A 66 6.01 14.81 -0.92
CA GLY A 66 6.01 13.39 -0.57
C GLY A 66 4.79 12.60 -1.03
N THR A 67 3.77 13.26 -1.57
CA THR A 67 2.51 12.62 -1.96
C THR A 67 2.60 11.99 -3.34
N ILE A 68 1.65 11.12 -3.68
CA ILE A 68 1.71 10.36 -4.94
C ILE A 68 1.36 11.25 -6.13
N ASP A 69 2.22 11.21 -7.14
CA ASP A 69 1.95 11.79 -8.44
C ASP A 69 1.27 10.76 -9.34
N TYR A 70 -0.02 10.97 -9.60
CA TYR A 70 -0.82 10.13 -10.48
C TYR A 70 -0.72 10.56 -11.95
N HIS A 71 0.00 11.64 -12.29
CA HIS A 71 0.14 12.07 -13.68
C HIS A 71 1.04 11.12 -14.46
N GLY A 72 0.58 10.76 -15.67
CA GLY A 72 1.36 9.93 -16.58
C GLY A 72 1.58 8.51 -16.07
N ILE A 73 0.65 7.96 -15.27
CA ILE A 73 0.60 6.53 -14.98
C ILE A 73 0.50 5.80 -16.31
N LYS A 74 1.59 5.15 -16.70
CA LYS A 74 1.61 4.22 -17.81
C LYS A 74 1.23 2.87 -17.24
N SER A 75 -0.03 2.47 -17.41
CA SER A 75 -0.42 1.09 -17.18
C SER A 75 0.40 0.17 -18.09
N SER A 76 0.65 -1.06 -17.65
CA SER A 76 1.13 -2.08 -18.57
C SER A 76 0.13 -2.20 -19.72
N ILE A 77 0.61 -2.18 -20.97
CA ILE A 77 -0.24 -2.40 -22.15
C ILE A 77 -0.80 -3.83 -22.16
N ILE A 78 -0.16 -4.74 -21.41
CA ILE A 78 -0.37 -6.20 -21.50
C ILE A 78 -1.37 -6.71 -20.46
N ILE A 79 -1.52 -6.04 -19.30
CA ILE A 79 -2.44 -6.46 -18.23
C ILE A 79 -3.31 -5.26 -17.86
N PRO A 80 -4.62 -5.29 -18.14
CA PRO A 80 -5.51 -4.22 -17.72
C PRO A 80 -5.57 -4.17 -16.19
N ILE A 81 -5.54 -2.96 -15.65
CA ILE A 81 -5.62 -2.76 -14.19
C ILE A 81 -7.07 -3.00 -13.76
N ASP A 82 -7.28 -3.88 -12.79
CA ASP A 82 -8.59 -4.07 -12.17
C ASP A 82 -9.06 -2.76 -11.50
N PRO A 83 -10.23 -2.20 -11.87
CA PRO A 83 -10.70 -0.93 -11.34
C PRO A 83 -10.92 -0.93 -9.83
N LYS A 84 -11.37 -2.05 -9.24
CA LYS A 84 -11.60 -2.16 -7.79
C LYS A 84 -10.27 -2.16 -7.04
N MET A 85 -9.30 -2.96 -7.49
CA MET A 85 -7.95 -2.98 -6.91
C MET A 85 -7.26 -1.62 -7.05
N TRP A 86 -7.43 -0.95 -8.19
CA TRP A 86 -6.90 0.40 -8.40
C TRP A 86 -7.51 1.42 -7.44
N HIS A 87 -8.84 1.39 -7.30
CA HIS A 87 -9.53 2.26 -6.36
C HIS A 87 -9.06 2.04 -4.91
N THR A 88 -8.98 0.79 -4.47
CA THR A 88 -8.42 0.43 -3.16
C THR A 88 -6.98 0.95 -2.99
N THR A 89 -6.15 0.83 -4.02
CA THR A 89 -4.78 1.34 -4.02
C THR A 89 -4.73 2.86 -3.80
N GLN A 90 -5.60 3.61 -4.47
CA GLN A 90 -5.69 5.06 -4.32
C GLN A 90 -6.17 5.48 -2.92
N LEU A 91 -7.14 4.76 -2.35
CA LEU A 91 -7.61 5.00 -0.98
C LEU A 91 -6.50 4.76 0.06
N LEU A 92 -5.76 3.66 -0.08
CA LEU A 92 -4.63 3.35 0.81
C LEU A 92 -3.52 4.41 0.77
N MET A 93 -3.24 4.97 -0.42
CA MET A 93 -2.24 6.04 -0.60
C MET A 93 -2.83 7.45 -0.48
N SER A 94 -4.03 7.59 0.08
CA SER A 94 -4.68 8.89 0.25
C SER A 94 -3.90 9.76 1.24
N GLU A 95 -3.75 11.04 0.89
CA GLU A 95 -3.27 12.10 1.79
C GLU A 95 -4.30 12.41 2.89
N ARG A 96 -5.58 12.20 2.56
CA ARG A 96 -6.70 12.33 3.49
C ARG A 96 -6.79 11.09 4.37
N LEU A 97 -6.37 11.23 5.63
CA LEU A 97 -6.32 10.14 6.61
C LEU A 97 -7.70 9.54 6.89
N ASP A 98 -8.77 10.35 6.85
CA ASP A 98 -10.17 9.92 6.98
C ASP A 98 -10.64 9.01 5.84
N MET A 99 -9.99 9.10 4.67
CA MET A 99 -10.27 8.24 3.52
C MET A 99 -9.38 7.00 3.47
N ARG A 100 -8.30 6.95 4.27
CA ARG A 100 -7.35 5.85 4.21
C ARG A 100 -7.94 4.63 4.89
N LEU A 101 -8.03 3.53 4.13
CA LEU A 101 -8.59 2.29 4.66
C LEU A 101 -7.75 1.79 5.84
N THR A 102 -8.43 1.38 6.90
CA THR A 102 -7.85 0.54 7.95
C THR A 102 -7.59 -0.87 7.44
N ALA A 103 -6.77 -1.65 8.16
CA ALA A 103 -6.53 -3.06 7.82
C ALA A 103 -7.84 -3.88 7.81
N GLY A 104 -8.74 -3.64 8.75
CA GLY A 104 -10.05 -4.29 8.80
C GLY A 104 -10.91 -3.96 7.57
N GLN A 105 -11.01 -2.67 7.20
CA GLN A 105 -11.76 -2.27 6.01
C GLN A 105 -11.15 -2.82 4.72
N LEU A 106 -9.81 -2.90 4.63
CA LEU A 106 -9.13 -3.52 3.48
C LEU A 106 -9.52 -4.99 3.32
N LEU A 107 -9.49 -5.77 4.42
CA LEU A 107 -9.83 -7.20 4.41
C LEU A 107 -11.27 -7.46 3.92
N HIS A 108 -12.17 -6.51 4.18
CA HIS A 108 -13.58 -6.58 3.79
C HIS A 108 -13.89 -5.88 2.45
N THR A 109 -12.88 -5.65 1.60
CA THR A 109 -13.14 -5.24 0.22
C THR A 109 -13.62 -6.43 -0.62
N ASP A 110 -14.65 -6.23 -1.46
CA ASP A 110 -15.25 -7.29 -2.27
C ASP A 110 -14.23 -8.17 -3.00
N TRP A 111 -13.18 -7.55 -3.55
CA TRP A 111 -12.19 -8.25 -4.37
C TRP A 111 -11.27 -9.14 -3.54
N ILE A 112 -10.98 -8.77 -2.27
CA ILE A 112 -10.22 -9.62 -1.35
C ILE A 112 -11.09 -10.78 -0.86
N GLU A 113 -12.34 -10.51 -0.46
CA GLU A 113 -13.26 -11.56 0.00
C GLU A 113 -13.56 -12.57 -1.12
N THR A 114 -13.75 -12.08 -2.35
CA THR A 114 -13.91 -12.93 -3.53
C THR A 114 -12.64 -13.72 -3.83
N ALA A 115 -11.46 -13.09 -3.76
CA ALA A 115 -10.19 -13.78 -3.98
C ALA A 115 -9.89 -14.87 -2.95
N ALA A 116 -10.41 -14.75 -1.72
CA ALA A 116 -10.23 -15.77 -0.68
C ALA A 116 -10.98 -17.08 -0.98
N THR A 117 -12.04 -17.01 -1.79
CA THR A 117 -12.89 -18.17 -2.14
C THR A 117 -12.73 -18.63 -3.58
N THR A 118 -12.21 -17.75 -4.46
CA THR A 118 -12.01 -18.05 -5.87
C THR A 118 -10.79 -18.95 -6.07
N ALA A 119 -10.95 -19.99 -6.90
CA ALA A 119 -9.83 -20.83 -7.30
C ALA A 119 -8.78 -19.98 -8.04
N ILE A 120 -7.50 -20.14 -7.69
CA ILE A 120 -6.40 -19.44 -8.37
C ILE A 120 -6.31 -19.98 -9.79
N THR A 121 -6.78 -19.20 -10.77
CA THR A 121 -6.80 -19.56 -12.20
C THR A 121 -5.56 -19.08 -12.95
N GLN A 122 -4.81 -18.14 -12.37
CA GLN A 122 -3.58 -17.60 -12.92
C GLN A 122 -2.43 -17.79 -11.92
N ILE A 123 -1.56 -18.76 -12.19
CA ILE A 123 -0.30 -18.90 -11.48
C ILE A 123 0.68 -17.94 -12.17
N LEU A 124 1.09 -16.89 -11.47
CA LEU A 124 2.26 -16.11 -11.86
C LEU A 124 3.43 -17.10 -11.95
N SER A 125 3.91 -17.37 -13.17
CA SER A 125 5.08 -18.22 -13.36
C SER A 125 6.31 -17.42 -12.94
N TRP A 126 6.76 -17.61 -11.71
CA TRP A 126 7.95 -16.98 -11.15
C TRP A 126 9.26 -17.66 -11.60
N ASN A 127 9.17 -18.76 -12.36
CA ASN A 127 10.30 -19.63 -12.74
C ASN A 127 10.62 -19.59 -14.24
N ASN A 128 10.22 -18.55 -14.98
CA ASN A 128 10.70 -18.35 -16.35
C ASN A 128 12.08 -17.70 -16.34
#